data_AF-A0A432FPC0-F1
#
_entry.id   AF-A0A432FPC0-F1
#
_cell.length_a   1.000
_cell.length_b   1.000
_cell.length_c   1.000
_cell.angle_alpha   90.00
_cell.angle_beta   90.00
_cell.angle_gamma   90.00
#
_symmetry.space_group_name_H-M   'P 1'
#
loop_
_entity.id
_entity.type
_entity.pdbx_description
1 polymer ?
#
loop_
_entity_poly.entity_id
_entity_poly.type
_entity_poly.pdbx_seq_one_letter_code
_entity_poly.pdbx_strand_id
1 'polypeptide(L)'
;MKENKNVQQINIELTQEVSEGEYAKVGLVKIMNNYLTKDEVIRGRLKLTPGRLFDGAETERARDRLRKTRIFNDVKVKIQPEDPNNPGIRDVVIEVKEMQTGSMNFGLLAGSDDGVMGTISLNQRNFDIADLPES
;
A
#
# COMPACT_ATOMS: atom_id res chain seq x y z
N MET A 1 62.34 -5.72 -22.26
CA MET A 1 61.83 -4.88 -21.15
C MET A 1 60.37 -5.30 -20.93
N LYS A 2 60.03 -5.95 -19.83
CA LYS A 2 58.64 -6.33 -19.49
C LYS A 2 58.24 -5.56 -18.23
N GLU A 3 57.19 -4.76 -18.35
CA GLU A 3 56.65 -3.90 -17.30
C GLU A 3 55.83 -4.77 -16.34
N ASN A 4 56.36 -4.98 -15.12
CA ASN A 4 55.63 -5.63 -14.04
C ASN A 4 54.64 -4.64 -13.43
N LYS A 5 53.40 -4.62 -13.92
CA LYS A 5 52.31 -3.91 -13.26
C LYS A 5 51.86 -4.72 -12.05
N ASN A 6 52.33 -4.29 -10.88
CA ASN A 6 51.90 -4.83 -9.60
C ASN A 6 50.49 -4.29 -9.30
N VAL A 7 49.46 -5.03 -9.70
CA VAL A 7 48.06 -4.66 -9.43
C VAL A 7 47.76 -5.01 -7.97
N GLN A 8 47.67 -3.98 -7.12
CA GLN A 8 47.27 -4.18 -5.73
C GLN A 8 45.79 -4.57 -5.68
N GLN A 9 45.52 -5.77 -5.17
CA GLN A 9 44.17 -6.27 -4.95
C GLN A 9 43.55 -5.54 -3.75
N ILE A 10 42.52 -4.72 -3.99
CA ILE A 10 41.78 -4.04 -2.93
C ILE A 10 40.73 -5.02 -2.40
N ASN A 11 40.99 -5.59 -1.23
CA ASN A 11 40.01 -6.41 -0.50
C ASN A 11 39.17 -5.48 0.39
N ILE A 12 37.84 -5.53 0.25
CA ILE A 12 36.91 -4.80 1.10
C ILE A 12 36.26 -5.83 2.03
N GLU A 13 36.49 -5.67 3.33
CA GLU A 13 35.89 -6.51 4.36
C GLU A 13 34.72 -5.76 5.00
N LEU A 14 33.51 -6.27 4.80
CA LEU A 14 32.28 -5.71 5.35
C LEU A 14 31.91 -6.47 6.63
N THR A 15 32.11 -5.84 7.78
CA THR A 15 31.64 -6.35 9.07
C THR A 15 30.30 -5.69 9.38
N GLN A 16 29.20 -6.46 9.36
CA GLN A 16 27.90 -6.01 9.84
C GLN A 16 27.62 -6.59 11.22
N GLU A 17 27.32 -5.72 12.18
CA GLU A 17 26.82 -6.10 13.49
C GLU A 17 25.28 -6.00 13.45
N VAL A 18 24.60 -7.14 13.56
CA VAL A 18 23.14 -7.21 13.56
C VAL A 18 22.68 -7.43 15.00
N SER A 19 21.92 -6.49 15.52
CA SER A 19 21.26 -6.61 16.83
C SER A 19 19.76 -6.76 16.63
N GLU A 20 19.22 -7.90 17.05
CA GLU A 20 17.77 -8.14 17.07
C GLU A 20 17.17 -7.52 18.33
N GLY A 21 16.23 -6.59 18.16
CA GLY A 21 15.48 -6.02 19.28
C GLY A 21 14.45 -6.99 19.87
N GLU A 22 13.79 -6.61 20.96
CA GLU A 22 12.74 -7.43 21.56
C GLU A 22 11.53 -7.62 20.63
N TYR A 23 10.89 -8.78 20.72
CA TYR A 23 9.68 -9.07 19.96
C TYR A 23 8.53 -8.18 20.43
N ALA A 24 8.00 -7.36 19.52
CA ALA A 24 6.76 -6.63 19.74
C ALA A 24 5.55 -7.44 19.27
N LYS A 25 4.40 -7.23 19.89
CA LYS A 25 3.08 -7.64 19.43
C LYS A 25 2.37 -6.45 18.78
N VAL A 26 1.55 -6.75 17.78
CA VAL A 26 0.65 -5.79 17.16
C VAL A 26 -0.43 -5.42 18.18
N GLY A 27 -0.56 -4.14 18.48
CA GLY A 27 -1.63 -3.57 19.28
C GLY A 27 -2.85 -3.24 18.43
N LEU A 28 -3.46 -2.09 18.69
CA LEU A 28 -4.59 -1.57 17.93
C LEU A 28 -4.15 -1.20 16.51
N VAL A 29 -5.01 -1.53 15.54
CA VAL A 29 -4.82 -1.13 14.13
C VAL A 29 -5.84 -0.05 13.79
N LYS A 30 -5.38 1.19 13.72
CA LYS A 30 -6.22 2.36 13.41
C LYS A 30 -6.09 2.73 11.94
N ILE A 31 -7.21 2.84 11.24
CA ILE A 31 -7.26 3.30 9.85
C ILE A 31 -7.74 4.76 9.86
N MET A 32 -7.10 5.60 9.05
CA MET A 32 -7.35 7.04 9.00
C MET A 32 -7.45 7.53 7.56
N ASN A 33 -8.24 8.59 7.36
CA ASN A 33 -8.47 9.29 6.09
C ASN A 33 -9.17 8.45 5.00
N ASN A 34 -9.93 7.43 5.40
CA ASN A 34 -10.80 6.65 4.54
C ASN A 34 -12.24 7.21 4.62
N TYR A 35 -12.47 8.36 3.98
CA TYR A 35 -13.76 9.06 4.08
C TYR A 35 -14.83 8.40 3.22
N LEU A 36 -14.46 7.97 2.02
CA LEU A 36 -15.36 7.29 1.07
C LEU A 36 -15.24 5.77 1.17
N THR A 37 -14.02 5.26 1.37
CA THR A 37 -13.78 3.83 1.43
C THR A 37 -14.14 3.29 2.81
N LYS A 38 -15.03 2.29 2.83
CA LYS A 38 -15.36 1.56 4.04
C LYS A 38 -14.09 1.01 4.70
N ASP A 39 -14.03 1.18 6.01
CA ASP A 39 -12.93 0.72 6.86
C ASP A 39 -12.68 -0.80 6.72
N GLU A 40 -13.74 -1.59 6.51
CA GLU A 40 -13.66 -3.03 6.25
C GLU A 40 -12.87 -3.38 4.98
N VAL A 41 -12.94 -2.56 3.93
CA VAL A 41 -12.20 -2.80 2.67
C VAL A 41 -10.70 -2.72 2.92
N ILE A 42 -10.28 -1.77 3.75
CA ILE A 42 -8.88 -1.62 4.13
C ILE A 42 -8.50 -2.74 5.10
N ARG A 43 -9.29 -2.95 6.17
CA ARG A 43 -9.02 -3.95 7.21
C ARG A 43 -8.91 -5.36 6.63
N GLY A 44 -9.77 -5.72 5.67
CA GLY A 44 -9.75 -7.02 4.99
C GLY A 44 -8.49 -7.29 4.15
N ARG A 45 -7.65 -6.28 3.88
CA ARG A 45 -6.35 -6.44 3.18
C ARG A 45 -5.15 -6.50 4.10
N LEU A 46 -5.38 -6.35 5.40
CA LEU A 46 -4.33 -6.40 6.42
C LEU A 46 -4.23 -7.80 7.01
N LYS A 47 -3.00 -8.24 7.27
CA LYS A 47 -2.72 -9.41 8.12
C LYS A 47 -2.20 -9.01 9.51
N LEU A 48 -2.21 -7.70 9.78
CA LEU A 48 -1.84 -7.13 11.06
C LEU A 48 -3.08 -7.22 11.95
N THR A 49 -3.12 -8.23 12.81
CA THR A 49 -4.20 -8.44 13.77
C THR A 49 -3.68 -8.19 15.19
N PRO A 50 -4.44 -7.50 16.05
CA PRO A 50 -4.07 -7.31 17.45
C PRO A 50 -3.71 -8.63 18.14
N GLY A 51 -2.64 -8.61 18.96
CA GLY A 51 -2.14 -9.77 19.72
C GLY A 51 -1.16 -10.68 18.98
N ARG A 52 -1.00 -10.52 17.66
CA ARG A 52 0.00 -11.27 16.88
C ARG A 52 1.40 -10.69 17.05
N LEU A 53 2.45 -11.49 16.88
CA LEU A 53 3.80 -10.97 16.73
C LEU A 53 3.88 -9.97 15.58
N PHE A 54 4.61 -8.88 15.82
CA PHE A 54 4.87 -7.83 14.88
C PHE A 54 5.83 -8.33 13.80
N ASP A 55 5.44 -8.17 12.53
CA ASP A 55 6.25 -8.52 11.37
C ASP A 55 6.42 -7.27 10.51
N GLY A 56 7.64 -6.73 10.48
CA GLY A 56 7.98 -5.55 9.69
C GLY A 56 7.89 -5.80 8.17
N ALA A 57 8.07 -7.03 7.70
CA ALA A 57 7.84 -7.35 6.30
C ALA A 57 6.35 -7.37 5.97
N GLU A 58 5.47 -7.72 6.92
CA GLU A 58 4.03 -7.66 6.71
C GLU A 58 3.48 -6.23 6.64
N THR A 59 4.13 -5.22 7.25
CA THR A 59 3.70 -3.82 7.08
C THR A 59 3.92 -3.36 5.64
N GLU A 60 5.07 -3.71 5.05
CA GLU A 60 5.39 -3.42 3.66
C GLU A 60 4.47 -4.18 2.71
N ARG A 61 4.27 -5.49 2.93
CA ARG A 61 3.31 -6.27 2.14
C ARG A 61 1.88 -5.75 2.25
N ALA A 62 1.46 -5.27 3.43
CA ALA A 62 0.14 -4.66 3.61
C ALA A 62 0.01 -3.37 2.80
N ARG A 63 1.03 -2.51 2.82
CA ARG A 63 1.11 -1.30 1.98
C ARG A 63 0.97 -1.65 0.49
N ASP A 64 1.70 -2.67 0.03
CA ASP A 64 1.63 -3.12 -1.36
C ASP A 64 0.27 -3.69 -1.74
N ARG A 65 -0.35 -4.50 -0.87
CA ARG A 65 -1.72 -5.03 -1.09
C ARG A 65 -2.72 -3.89 -1.25
N LEU A 66 -2.62 -2.86 -0.40
CA LEU A 66 -3.49 -1.69 -0.50
C LEU A 66 -3.20 -0.87 -1.76
N ARG A 67 -1.94 -0.61 -2.11
CA ARG A 67 -1.60 0.10 -3.37
C ARG A 67 -2.11 -0.64 -4.61
N LYS A 68 -2.05 -1.97 -4.62
CA LYS A 68 -2.54 -2.82 -5.73
C LYS A 68 -4.05 -2.72 -5.95
N THR A 69 -4.83 -2.26 -4.98
CA THR A 69 -6.28 -2.02 -5.18
C THR A 69 -6.56 -0.88 -6.15
N ARG A 70 -5.60 0.04 -6.34
CA ARG A 70 -5.73 1.22 -7.20
C ARG A 70 -6.99 2.05 -6.88
N ILE A 71 -7.31 2.19 -5.60
CA ILE A 71 -8.33 3.11 -5.05
C ILE A 71 -7.72 4.14 -4.08
N PHE A 72 -6.40 4.06 -3.87
CA PHE A 72 -5.64 5.00 -3.05
C PHE A 72 -4.46 5.55 -3.86
N ASN A 73 -4.25 6.86 -3.77
CA ASN A 73 -3.08 7.56 -4.31
C ASN A 73 -1.83 7.28 -3.47
N ASP A 74 -1.98 7.22 -2.15
CA ASP A 74 -0.88 6.91 -1.23
C ASP A 74 -1.38 6.13 -0.01
N VAL A 75 -0.49 5.33 0.58
CA VAL A 75 -0.74 4.50 1.75
C VAL A 75 0.50 4.57 2.64
N LYS A 76 0.31 5.06 3.86
CA LYS A 76 1.37 5.15 4.87
C LYS A 76 1.03 4.26 6.05
N VAL A 77 1.96 3.39 6.42
CA VAL A 77 1.85 2.54 7.61
C VAL A 77 2.83 3.08 8.65
N LYS A 78 2.32 3.59 9.76
CA LYS A 78 3.09 4.15 10.87
C LYS A 78 2.99 3.23 12.07
N ILE A 79 4.14 2.81 12.57
CA ILE A 79 4.23 2.04 13.81
C ILE A 79 4.35 3.06 14.94
N GLN A 80 3.44 3.00 15.90
CA GLN A 80 3.50 3.87 17.07
C GLN A 80 4.59 3.38 18.04
N PRO A 81 5.10 4.29 18.90
CA PRO A 81 5.87 3.89 20.05
C PRO A 81 5.12 2.85 20.91
N GLU A 82 5.87 2.13 21.73
CA GLU A 82 5.34 1.14 22.65
C GLU A 82 4.33 1.76 23.61
N ASP A 83 3.24 1.04 23.88
CA ASP A 83 2.23 1.49 24.84
C ASP A 83 2.85 1.56 26.24
N PRO A 84 2.88 2.73 26.91
CA PRO A 84 3.44 2.87 28.25
C PRO A 84 2.79 1.96 29.29
N ASN A 85 1.55 1.53 29.08
CA ASN A 85 0.82 0.66 29.98
C ASN A 85 1.00 -0.83 29.65
N ASN A 86 1.43 -1.17 28.43
CA ASN A 86 1.57 -2.53 27.95
C ASN A 86 2.90 -2.72 27.20
N PRO A 87 3.99 -3.02 27.93
CA PRO A 87 5.28 -3.27 27.32
C PRO A 87 5.22 -4.43 26.31
N GLY A 88 5.97 -4.30 25.23
CA GLY A 88 5.99 -5.21 24.10
C GLY A 88 4.80 -5.08 23.14
N ILE A 89 3.90 -4.09 23.30
CA ILE A 89 2.77 -3.86 22.37
C ILE A 89 2.98 -2.55 21.60
N ARG A 90 2.79 -2.61 20.27
CA ARG A 90 2.88 -1.44 19.39
C ARG A 90 1.65 -1.30 18.51
N ASP A 91 1.01 -0.15 18.58
CA ASP A 91 -0.12 0.18 17.73
C ASP A 91 0.34 0.50 16.30
N VAL A 92 -0.54 0.24 15.34
CA VAL A 92 -0.30 0.50 13.91
C VAL A 92 -1.35 1.47 13.40
N VAL A 93 -0.89 2.58 12.82
CA VAL A 93 -1.74 3.57 12.17
C VAL A 93 -1.56 3.48 10.67
N ILE A 94 -2.66 3.32 9.96
CA ILE A 94 -2.70 3.25 8.50
C ILE A 94 -3.41 4.49 7.98
N GLU A 95 -2.64 5.37 7.37
CA GLU A 95 -3.14 6.59 6.74
C GLU A 95 -3.24 6.35 5.24
N VAL A 96 -4.44 6.54 4.67
CA VAL A 96 -4.65 6.44 3.23
C VAL A 96 -4.90 7.81 2.62
N LYS A 97 -4.55 7.99 1.36
CA LYS A 97 -5.00 9.11 0.53
C LYS A 97 -5.85 8.54 -0.58
N GLU A 98 -7.16 8.69 -0.48
CA GLU A 98 -8.10 8.17 -1.47
C GLU A 98 -7.90 8.82 -2.85
N MET A 99 -8.25 8.08 -3.90
CA MET A 99 -8.20 8.58 -5.27
C MET A 99 -9.60 8.65 -5.87
N GLN A 100 -9.77 9.52 -6.86
CA GLN A 100 -10.97 9.50 -7.70
C GLN A 100 -10.94 8.23 -8.56
N THR A 101 -11.93 7.36 -8.36
CA THR A 101 -12.00 6.04 -9.02
C THR A 101 -13.00 5.97 -10.16
N GLY A 102 -13.76 7.06 -10.38
CA GLY A 102 -14.75 7.19 -11.44
C GLY A 102 -14.14 7.69 -12.75
N SER A 103 -14.65 7.16 -13.87
CA SER A 103 -14.32 7.60 -15.22
C SER A 103 -15.53 7.46 -16.14
N MET A 104 -15.72 8.44 -17.02
CA MET A 104 -16.75 8.44 -18.06
C MET A 104 -16.07 8.54 -19.42
N ASN A 105 -16.42 7.64 -20.33
CA ASN A 105 -15.92 7.61 -21.70
C ASN A 105 -17.08 7.70 -22.68
N PHE A 106 -16.89 8.46 -23.75
CA PHE A 106 -17.81 8.52 -24.88
C PHE A 106 -17.01 8.29 -26.16
N GLY A 107 -17.59 7.61 -27.14
CA GLY A 107 -16.92 7.29 -28.40
C GLY A 107 -17.90 7.29 -29.58
N LEU A 108 -17.45 7.77 -30.73
CA LEU A 108 -18.17 7.73 -32.00
C LEU A 108 -17.30 6.99 -33.02
N LEU A 109 -17.88 6.04 -33.73
CA LEU A 109 -17.24 5.24 -34.77
C LEU A 109 -18.06 5.36 -36.04
N ALA A 110 -17.41 5.44 -37.21
CA ALA A 110 -18.07 5.45 -38.50
C ALA A 110 -17.35 4.50 -39.46
N GLY A 111 -18.09 3.65 -40.17
CA GLY A 111 -17.55 2.65 -41.10
C GLY A 111 -18.37 2.56 -42.38
N SER A 112 -17.71 2.21 -43.49
CA SER A 112 -18.34 2.08 -44.81
C SER A 112 -19.37 0.95 -44.88
N ASP A 113 -19.16 -0.12 -44.12
CA ASP A 113 -20.05 -1.28 -44.09
C ASP A 113 -21.15 -1.13 -43.01
N ASP A 114 -20.82 -0.50 -41.87
CA ASP A 114 -21.65 -0.51 -40.65
C ASP A 114 -22.31 0.84 -40.31
N GLY A 115 -22.05 1.92 -41.05
CA GLY A 115 -22.62 3.25 -40.76
C GLY A 115 -22.00 3.93 -39.54
N VAL A 116 -22.79 4.69 -38.76
CA VAL A 116 -22.32 5.46 -37.57
C VAL A 116 -22.78 4.79 -36.28
N MET A 117 -21.87 4.56 -35.34
CA MET A 117 -22.12 4.01 -34.00
C MET A 117 -21.62 4.96 -32.91
N GLY A 118 -22.36 5.04 -31.82
CA GLY A 118 -21.98 5.78 -30.61
C GLY A 118 -21.92 4.86 -29.39
N THR A 119 -21.02 5.18 -28.46
CA THR A 119 -20.82 4.45 -27.20
C THR A 119 -20.69 5.42 -26.04
N ILE A 120 -21.26 5.07 -24.90
CA ILE A 120 -21.11 5.78 -23.62
C ILE A 120 -20.85 4.73 -22.55
N SER A 121 -19.81 4.93 -21.75
CA SER A 121 -19.36 3.98 -20.72
C SER A 121 -19.01 4.71 -19.43
N LEU A 122 -19.64 4.33 -18.33
CA LEU A 122 -19.32 4.78 -16.97
C LEU A 122 -18.61 3.65 -16.21
N ASN A 123 -17.49 3.95 -15.55
CA ASN A 123 -16.74 2.97 -14.77
C ASN A 123 -16.35 3.57 -13.41
N GLN A 124 -16.70 2.87 -12.34
CA GLN A 124 -16.38 3.23 -10.95
C GLN A 124 -15.66 2.04 -10.30
N ARG A 125 -14.38 2.22 -9.92
CA ARG A 125 -13.58 1.11 -9.32
C ARG A 125 -13.91 0.84 -7.85
N ASN A 126 -14.28 1.88 -7.08
CA ASN A 126 -14.74 1.75 -5.69
C ASN A 126 -16.23 2.12 -5.63
N PHE A 127 -17.09 1.25 -6.16
CA PHE A 127 -18.54 1.46 -6.17
C PHE A 127 -19.15 1.01 -4.85
N ASP A 128 -19.93 1.90 -4.23
CA ASP A 128 -20.77 1.59 -3.08
C ASP A 128 -22.20 2.04 -3.37
N ILE A 129 -23.17 1.15 -3.18
CA ILE A 129 -24.58 1.41 -3.50
C ILE A 129 -25.19 2.48 -2.58
N ALA A 130 -24.61 2.67 -1.39
CA ALA A 130 -25.04 3.68 -0.43
C ALA A 130 -24.37 5.05 -0.65
N ASP A 131 -23.34 5.11 -1.50
CA ASP A 131 -22.57 6.33 -1.82
C ASP A 131 -22.74 6.64 -3.32
N LEU A 132 -23.94 7.16 -3.66
CA LEU A 132 -24.27 7.52 -5.03
C LEU A 132 -23.38 8.68 -5.50
N PRO A 133 -22.99 8.71 -6.79
CA PRO A 133 -22.14 9.77 -7.31
C PRO A 133 -22.81 11.13 -7.16
N GLU A 134 -22.21 12.03 -6.38
CA GLU A 134 -22.59 13.44 -6.39
C GLU A 134 -22.16 14.05 -7.74
N SER A 135 -23.14 14.65 -8.43
CA SER A 135 -23.01 15.29 -9.74
C SER A 135 -22.25 16.60 -9.70
#